data_AF-A0A1H2M4R5-F1
#
_entry.id   AF-A0A1H2M4R5-F1
#
_cell.length_a   1.000
_cell.length_b   1.000
_cell.length_c   1.000
_cell.angle_alpha   90.00
_cell.angle_beta   90.00
_cell.angle_gamma   90.00
#
_symmetry.space_group_name_H-M   'P 1'
#
loop_
_entity.id
_entity.type
_entity.pdbx_description
1 polymer ?
#
loop_
_entity_poly.entity_id
_entity_poly.type
_entity_poly.pdbx_seq_one_letter_code
_entity_poly.pdbx_strand_id
1 'polypeptide(L)'
;MAKLSADQITSLCENYRKAAYVQPGRAEMGQKSESFRLLEHGLEFHNLDFDELIASILGLTSTLSDPGLSIISSDHTALWSWCGEFLFGVRSTFFEGEKPNLKPLFKNAILVSIAHSKAYDPREIDLSLILSYIVFPLLEAILKRAACEYMAPDGSVIKPFHKPDGKNLYTNKNTCSNLYAMLTLHYTHIASPELKKDLDTYKAHIELLDKEKSPFEMIFFWRNDTLHGNLHYPTIAGTLLNLCLLIIIHELKDQYNERRDTLVQRIEWFFCKSPDAFLYYPQQ
;
A
#
# COMPACT_ATOMS: atom_id res chain seq x y z
N MET A 1 21.49 -1.79 -16.65
CA MET A 1 22.04 -2.35 -15.39
C MET A 1 21.45 -3.75 -15.19
N ALA A 2 22.03 -4.58 -14.32
CA ALA A 2 21.40 -5.87 -13.97
C ALA A 2 20.11 -5.62 -13.16
N LYS A 3 19.05 -6.38 -13.48
CA LYS A 3 17.77 -6.32 -12.75
C LYS A 3 17.99 -6.77 -11.30
N LEU A 4 17.43 -6.03 -10.33
CA LEU A 4 17.48 -6.40 -8.92
C LEU A 4 16.49 -7.53 -8.62
N SER A 5 16.91 -8.55 -7.89
CA SER A 5 16.01 -9.60 -7.38
C SER A 5 15.21 -9.11 -6.16
N ALA A 6 14.14 -9.83 -5.81
CA ALA A 6 13.36 -9.57 -4.60
C ALA A 6 14.22 -9.50 -3.32
N ASP A 7 15.16 -10.44 -3.15
CA ASP A 7 16.08 -10.45 -1.99
C ASP A 7 16.99 -9.22 -1.95
N GLN A 8 17.44 -8.74 -3.12
CA GLN A 8 18.25 -7.53 -3.21
C GLN A 8 17.42 -6.29 -2.85
N ILE A 9 16.18 -6.20 -3.31
CA ILE A 9 15.24 -5.12 -2.96
C ILE A 9 15.02 -5.08 -1.45
N THR A 10 14.70 -6.22 -0.83
CA THR A 10 14.55 -6.32 0.63
C THR A 10 15.82 -5.90 1.37
N SER A 11 16.99 -6.37 0.91
CA SER A 11 18.28 -6.02 1.50
C SER A 11 18.57 -4.51 1.41
N LEU A 12 18.23 -3.86 0.30
CA LEU A 12 18.38 -2.42 0.14
C LEU A 12 17.50 -1.64 1.12
N CYS A 13 16.22 -2.00 1.25
CA CYS A 13 15.32 -1.36 2.22
C CYS A 13 15.80 -1.56 3.67
N GLU A 14 16.27 -2.75 4.04
CA GLU A 14 16.85 -2.98 5.36
C GLU A 14 18.12 -2.17 5.61
N ASN A 15 19.01 -2.10 4.61
CA ASN A 15 20.26 -1.36 4.73
C ASN A 15 20.01 0.15 4.78
N TYR A 16 19.02 0.66 4.04
CA TYR A 16 18.55 2.03 4.16
C TYR A 16 18.16 2.34 5.61
N ARG A 17 17.31 1.48 6.22
CA ARG A 17 16.90 1.65 7.61
C ARG A 17 18.08 1.63 8.57
N LYS A 18 18.94 0.60 8.48
CA LYS A 18 20.14 0.46 9.33
C LYS A 18 21.08 1.66 9.20
N ALA A 19 21.29 2.15 7.98
CA ALA A 19 22.20 3.25 7.69
C ALA A 19 21.66 4.61 8.14
N ALA A 20 20.34 4.76 8.21
CA ALA A 20 19.71 6.01 8.62
C ALA A 20 19.74 6.23 10.14
N TYR A 21 19.97 5.19 10.96
CA TYR A 21 20.25 5.37 12.39
C TYR A 21 21.76 5.51 12.64
N VAL A 22 22.24 6.75 12.69
CA VAL A 22 23.63 7.05 13.09
C VAL A 22 23.84 6.80 14.60
N GLN A 23 22.77 6.95 15.40
CA GLN A 23 22.72 6.62 16.83
C GLN A 23 21.37 5.95 17.19
N PRO A 24 21.31 5.10 18.23
CA PRO A 24 20.05 4.52 18.68
C PRO A 24 19.00 5.60 18.96
N GLY A 25 17.84 5.50 18.29
CA GLY A 25 16.72 6.43 18.49
C GLY A 25 16.84 7.78 17.79
N ARG A 26 17.93 8.06 17.08
CA ARG A 26 18.07 9.28 16.25
C ARG A 26 18.38 8.91 14.81
N ALA A 27 17.35 8.93 13.99
CA ALA A 27 17.46 8.83 12.55
C ALA A 27 18.04 10.14 11.98
N GLU A 28 19.06 10.02 11.14
CA GLU A 28 19.60 11.10 10.32
C GLU A 28 19.67 10.63 8.88
N MET A 29 18.91 11.30 8.01
CA MET A 29 19.05 11.09 6.57
C MET A 29 20.34 11.75 6.10
N GLY A 30 21.19 10.97 5.44
CA GLY A 30 22.45 11.46 4.89
C GLY A 30 22.85 10.69 3.65
N GLN A 31 23.95 11.12 3.03
CA GLN A 31 24.45 10.49 1.79
C GLN A 31 24.59 8.96 1.89
N LYS A 32 24.89 8.44 3.08
CA LYS A 32 25.02 6.99 3.33
C LYS A 32 23.69 6.24 3.35
N SER A 33 22.60 6.81 3.87
CA SER A 33 21.29 6.16 3.81
C SER A 33 20.72 6.25 2.40
N GLU A 34 20.85 7.41 1.76
CA GLU A 34 20.33 7.63 0.40
C GLU A 34 21.01 6.73 -0.64
N SER A 35 22.26 6.29 -0.43
CA SER A 35 22.91 5.32 -1.32
C SER A 35 22.26 3.93 -1.35
N PHE A 36 21.27 3.64 -0.48
CA PHE A 36 20.50 2.39 -0.48
C PHE A 36 19.09 2.54 -1.06
N ARG A 37 18.73 3.70 -1.61
CA ARG A 37 17.44 3.93 -2.27
C ARG A 37 17.29 3.02 -3.48
N LEU A 38 16.07 2.55 -3.72
CA LEU A 38 15.81 1.64 -4.83
C LEU A 38 16.10 2.31 -6.18
N LEU A 39 15.64 3.55 -6.34
CA LEU A 39 15.86 4.33 -7.57
C LEU A 39 17.35 4.66 -7.80
N GLU A 40 18.14 4.91 -6.75
CA GLU A 40 19.60 5.15 -6.86
C GLU A 40 20.36 3.91 -7.35
N HIS A 41 19.77 2.72 -7.19
CA HIS A 41 20.26 1.46 -7.74
C HIS A 41 19.69 1.11 -9.13
N GLY A 42 19.05 2.08 -9.81
CA GLY A 42 18.51 1.90 -11.16
C GLY A 42 17.30 0.99 -11.21
N LEU A 43 16.56 0.84 -10.10
CA LEU A 43 15.31 0.07 -10.09
C LEU A 43 14.24 0.81 -10.89
N GLU A 44 13.61 0.10 -11.81
CA GLU A 44 12.47 0.58 -12.59
C GLU A 44 11.24 -0.26 -12.20
N PHE A 45 10.26 0.35 -11.53
CA PHE A 45 9.12 -0.38 -10.96
C PHE A 45 8.28 -1.12 -12.00
N HIS A 46 8.22 -0.60 -13.23
CA HIS A 46 7.49 -1.24 -14.33
C HIS A 46 8.16 -2.51 -14.86
N ASN A 47 9.42 -2.76 -14.51
CA ASN A 47 10.15 -3.98 -14.87
C ASN A 47 10.06 -5.07 -13.80
N LEU A 48 9.48 -4.77 -12.64
CA LEU A 48 9.39 -5.72 -11.53
C LEU A 48 8.38 -6.81 -11.84
N ASP A 49 8.74 -8.06 -11.59
CA ASP A 49 7.78 -9.17 -11.51
C ASP A 49 6.98 -9.13 -10.21
N PHE A 50 6.08 -10.09 -10.07
CA PHE A 50 5.20 -10.17 -8.91
C PHE A 50 6.00 -10.18 -7.60
N ASP A 51 6.99 -11.05 -7.48
CA ASP A 51 7.74 -11.22 -6.22
C ASP A 51 8.58 -9.98 -5.90
N GLU A 52 9.20 -9.37 -6.91
CA GLU A 52 9.97 -8.13 -6.76
C GLU A 52 9.09 -6.92 -6.41
N LEU A 53 7.87 -6.83 -6.96
CA LEU A 53 6.93 -5.77 -6.60
C LEU A 53 6.46 -5.95 -5.16
N ILE A 54 6.14 -7.18 -4.75
CA ILE A 54 5.77 -7.49 -3.36
C ILE A 54 6.91 -7.14 -2.40
N ALA A 55 8.15 -7.51 -2.73
CA ALA A 55 9.33 -7.13 -1.95
C ALA A 55 9.48 -5.62 -1.82
N SER A 56 9.18 -4.86 -2.88
CA SER A 56 9.20 -3.40 -2.86
C SER A 56 8.11 -2.81 -1.97
N ILE A 57 6.88 -3.34 -2.04
CA ILE A 57 5.74 -2.91 -1.19
C ILE A 57 6.08 -3.13 0.29
N LEU A 58 6.56 -4.32 0.65
CA LEU A 58 6.92 -4.66 2.03
C LEU A 58 8.14 -3.87 2.50
N GLY A 59 9.19 -3.81 1.70
CA GLY A 59 10.43 -3.08 2.00
C GLY A 59 10.17 -1.60 2.27
N LEU A 60 9.40 -0.93 1.40
CA LEU A 60 9.05 0.47 1.58
C LEU A 60 8.09 0.70 2.75
N THR A 61 7.14 -0.21 3.00
CA THR A 61 6.32 -0.19 4.23
C THR A 61 7.19 -0.22 5.47
N SER A 62 8.24 -1.04 5.48
CA SER A 62 9.17 -1.14 6.60
C SER A 62 9.87 0.18 6.90
N THR A 63 10.12 1.01 5.88
CA THR A 63 10.71 2.34 6.06
C THR A 63 9.72 3.36 6.62
N LEU A 64 8.43 3.27 6.27
CA LEU A 64 7.37 4.13 6.81
C LEU A 64 7.00 3.78 8.25
N SER A 65 7.16 2.50 8.63
CA SER A 65 6.80 1.98 9.95
C SER A 65 7.98 1.95 10.92
N ASP A 66 9.15 2.47 10.55
CA ASP A 66 10.32 2.53 11.44
C ASP A 66 10.31 3.84 12.27
N PRO A 67 10.28 3.77 13.62
CA PRO A 67 10.25 4.94 14.48
C PRO A 67 11.40 5.93 14.21
N GLY A 68 11.10 7.05 13.55
CA GLY A 68 12.07 8.12 13.24
C GLY A 68 12.48 8.19 11.76
N LEU A 69 12.13 7.22 10.93
CA LEU A 69 12.36 7.25 9.47
C LEU A 69 11.10 7.51 8.65
N SER A 70 10.10 8.08 9.31
CA SER A 70 8.74 8.35 8.85
C SER A 70 8.62 9.33 7.68
N ILE A 71 9.25 9.03 6.54
CA ILE A 71 9.43 9.94 5.41
C ILE A 71 9.04 9.23 4.11
N ILE A 72 8.09 9.84 3.40
CA ILE A 72 7.72 9.45 2.05
C ILE A 72 8.83 9.93 1.10
N SER A 73 9.44 8.98 0.40
CA SER A 73 10.54 9.25 -0.55
C SER A 73 10.09 9.16 -2.02
N SER A 74 11.03 9.43 -2.92
CA SER A 74 10.88 9.19 -4.36
C SER A 74 10.56 7.72 -4.66
N ASP A 75 11.18 6.76 -3.95
CA ASP A 75 10.88 5.32 -4.11
C ASP A 75 9.40 5.01 -3.85
N HIS A 76 8.81 5.60 -2.79
CA HIS A 76 7.39 5.43 -2.48
C HIS A 76 6.51 6.00 -3.58
N THR A 77 6.85 7.21 -4.04
CA THR A 77 6.11 7.87 -5.13
C THR A 77 6.16 7.03 -6.40
N ALA A 78 7.34 6.51 -6.77
CA ALA A 78 7.51 5.69 -7.96
C ALA A 78 6.75 4.36 -7.85
N LEU A 79 6.77 3.70 -6.69
CA LEU A 79 5.94 2.53 -6.42
C LEU A 79 4.45 2.83 -6.63
N TRP A 80 3.93 3.86 -5.96
CA TRP A 80 2.50 4.21 -6.05
C TRP A 80 2.10 4.63 -7.46
N SER A 81 2.99 5.35 -8.15
CA SER A 81 2.78 5.75 -9.54
C SER A 81 2.69 4.55 -10.46
N TRP A 82 3.57 3.56 -10.30
CA TRP A 82 3.54 2.34 -11.09
C TRP A 82 2.28 1.55 -10.82
N CYS A 83 1.93 1.34 -9.55
CA CYS A 83 0.70 0.65 -9.20
C CYS A 83 -0.55 1.39 -9.71
N GLY A 84 -0.53 2.72 -9.71
CA GLY A 84 -1.55 3.54 -10.35
C GLY A 84 -1.69 3.24 -11.84
N GLU A 85 -0.59 3.27 -12.57
CA GLU A 85 -0.58 2.93 -13.99
C GLU A 85 -1.03 1.48 -14.23
N PHE A 86 -0.55 0.54 -13.44
CA PHE A 86 -0.91 -0.88 -13.55
C PHE A 86 -2.42 -1.12 -13.34
N LEU A 87 -3.02 -0.44 -12.36
CA LEU A 87 -4.43 -0.62 -12.00
C LEU A 87 -5.39 0.23 -12.85
N PHE A 88 -4.97 1.39 -13.35
CA PHE A 88 -5.82 2.32 -14.12
C PHE A 88 -5.43 2.48 -15.58
N GLY A 89 -4.33 1.87 -15.98
CA GLY A 89 -3.81 1.92 -17.34
C GLY A 89 -4.87 1.52 -18.35
N VAL A 90 -4.69 1.99 -19.58
CA VAL A 90 -5.72 1.86 -20.60
C VAL A 90 -6.06 0.37 -20.80
N ARG A 91 -7.33 -0.01 -20.62
CA ARG A 91 -7.86 -1.40 -20.63
C ARG A 91 -7.64 -2.25 -19.36
N SER A 92 -7.24 -1.66 -18.24
CA SER A 92 -7.34 -2.37 -16.97
C SER A 92 -8.80 -2.70 -16.68
N THR A 93 -9.09 -4.00 -16.55
CA THR A 93 -10.42 -4.53 -16.21
C THR A 93 -10.59 -4.74 -14.71
N PHE A 94 -9.59 -4.40 -13.90
CA PHE A 94 -9.59 -4.71 -12.46
C PHE A 94 -10.80 -4.13 -11.73
N PHE A 95 -11.27 -2.95 -12.16
CA PHE A 95 -12.44 -2.29 -11.60
C PHE A 95 -13.71 -2.47 -12.43
N GLU A 96 -13.72 -3.36 -13.44
CA GLU A 96 -14.94 -3.65 -14.21
C GLU A 96 -15.91 -4.48 -13.37
N GLY A 97 -17.19 -4.12 -13.40
CA GLY A 97 -18.22 -4.76 -12.57
C GLY A 97 -18.16 -4.37 -11.09
N GLU A 98 -17.15 -3.60 -10.67
CA GLU A 98 -17.05 -3.08 -9.32
C GLU A 98 -18.08 -1.98 -9.05
N LYS A 99 -18.38 -1.79 -7.77
CA LYS A 99 -19.23 -0.68 -7.34
C LYS A 99 -18.64 0.66 -7.79
N PRO A 100 -19.48 1.65 -8.15
CA PRO A 100 -19.05 2.89 -8.81
C PRO A 100 -18.02 3.72 -8.03
N ASN A 101 -17.84 3.46 -6.73
CA ASN A 101 -17.02 4.30 -5.85
C ASN A 101 -15.61 3.75 -5.59
N LEU A 102 -15.33 2.46 -5.81
CA LEU A 102 -14.00 1.91 -5.50
C LEU A 102 -12.90 2.47 -6.42
N LYS A 103 -13.17 2.51 -7.74
CA LYS A 103 -12.23 3.05 -8.73
C LYS A 103 -11.89 4.53 -8.49
N PRO A 104 -12.86 5.45 -8.32
CA PRO A 104 -12.56 6.84 -7.96
C PRO A 104 -11.78 6.98 -6.65
N LEU A 105 -12.15 6.20 -5.61
CA LEU A 105 -11.50 6.28 -4.31
C LEU A 105 -10.03 5.88 -4.38
N PHE A 106 -9.74 4.78 -5.07
CA PHE A 106 -8.37 4.31 -5.30
C PHE A 106 -7.59 5.31 -6.16
N LYS A 107 -8.20 5.81 -7.26
CA LYS A 107 -7.56 6.80 -8.14
C LYS A 107 -7.19 8.07 -7.39
N ASN A 108 -8.08 8.56 -6.52
CA ASN A 108 -7.82 9.74 -5.71
C ASN A 108 -6.74 9.49 -4.67
N ALA A 109 -6.69 8.31 -4.05
CA ALA A 109 -5.61 7.95 -3.12
C ALA A 109 -4.23 8.02 -3.81
N ILE A 110 -4.12 7.42 -5.01
CA ILE A 110 -2.87 7.47 -5.80
C ILE A 110 -2.53 8.89 -6.23
N LEU A 111 -3.50 9.66 -6.74
CA LEU A 111 -3.23 11.04 -7.18
C LEU A 111 -2.78 11.92 -6.02
N VAL A 112 -3.41 11.80 -4.85
CA VAL A 112 -3.01 12.56 -3.65
C VAL A 112 -1.64 12.12 -3.17
N SER A 113 -1.33 10.82 -3.19
CA SER A 113 -0.03 10.31 -2.75
C SER A 113 1.12 10.76 -3.66
N ILE A 114 0.88 10.87 -4.98
CA ILE A 114 1.84 11.41 -5.95
C ILE A 114 1.93 12.94 -5.87
N ALA A 115 0.81 13.64 -5.66
CA ALA A 115 0.82 15.10 -5.51
C ALA A 115 1.59 15.54 -4.26
N HIS A 116 1.50 14.75 -3.19
CA HIS A 116 2.21 15.00 -1.93
C HIS A 116 3.73 15.09 -2.12
N SER A 117 4.32 14.34 -3.05
CA SER A 117 5.76 14.34 -3.28
C SER A 117 6.26 15.46 -4.19
N LYS A 118 5.37 16.18 -4.90
CA LYS A 118 5.75 17.24 -5.87
C LYS A 118 5.93 18.64 -5.25
N ALA A 119 6.24 18.73 -3.95
CA ALA A 119 6.50 20.00 -3.25
C ALA A 119 5.41 21.07 -3.46
N TYR A 120 4.13 20.66 -3.45
CA TYR A 120 3.03 21.61 -3.34
C TYR A 120 3.18 22.42 -2.05
N ASP A 121 2.92 23.73 -2.09
CA ASP A 121 3.02 24.58 -0.90
C ASP A 121 2.06 24.04 0.19
N PRO A 122 2.58 23.45 1.29
CA PRO A 122 1.75 22.83 2.31
C PRO A 122 0.90 23.86 3.08
N ARG A 123 1.10 25.17 2.85
CA ARG A 123 0.30 26.26 3.43
C ARG A 123 -1.11 26.35 2.85
N GLU A 124 -1.40 25.68 1.74
CA GLU A 124 -2.74 25.73 1.11
C GLU A 124 -3.56 24.45 1.35
N ILE A 125 -2.94 23.26 1.32
CA ILE A 125 -3.64 21.97 1.46
C ILE A 125 -2.73 20.91 2.11
N ASP A 126 -3.15 20.32 3.23
CA ASP A 126 -2.47 19.15 3.82
C ASP A 126 -2.87 17.85 3.08
N LEU A 127 -2.10 17.52 2.05
CA LEU A 127 -2.32 16.32 1.23
C LEU A 127 -2.16 15.02 2.01
N SER A 128 -1.34 14.99 3.06
CA SER A 128 -1.13 13.81 3.91
C SER A 128 -2.35 13.54 4.79
N LEU A 129 -2.97 14.61 5.30
CA LEU A 129 -4.24 14.51 5.98
C LEU A 129 -5.33 14.02 5.03
N ILE A 130 -5.44 14.61 3.83
CA ILE A 130 -6.41 14.16 2.80
C ILE A 130 -6.20 12.69 2.46
N LEU A 131 -4.94 12.26 2.25
CA LEU A 131 -4.65 10.86 1.96
C LEU A 131 -5.12 9.96 3.10
N SER A 132 -4.85 10.34 4.36
CA SER A 132 -5.32 9.60 5.54
C SER A 132 -6.84 9.41 5.53
N TYR A 133 -7.60 10.47 5.20
CA TYR A 133 -9.06 10.41 5.09
C TYR A 133 -9.57 9.52 3.94
N ILE A 134 -8.78 9.32 2.90
CA ILE A 134 -9.15 8.51 1.73
C ILE A 134 -8.77 7.03 1.93
N VAL A 135 -7.60 6.74 2.49
CA VAL A 135 -7.07 5.37 2.55
C VAL A 135 -7.84 4.46 3.51
N PHE A 136 -8.46 4.99 4.57
CA PHE A 136 -9.29 4.17 5.47
C PHE A 136 -10.57 3.66 4.78
N PRO A 137 -11.41 4.51 4.17
CA PRO A 137 -12.51 4.06 3.32
C PRO A 137 -12.04 3.15 2.18
N LEU A 138 -10.86 3.40 1.62
CA LEU A 138 -10.31 2.58 0.55
C LEU A 138 -10.03 1.16 1.01
N LEU A 139 -9.30 1.02 2.12
CA LEU A 139 -9.01 -0.27 2.73
C LEU A 139 -10.31 -1.00 3.09
N GLU A 140 -11.28 -0.30 3.68
CA GLU A 140 -12.60 -0.87 3.98
C GLU A 140 -13.29 -1.42 2.71
N ALA A 141 -13.28 -0.67 1.62
CA ALA A 141 -13.90 -1.09 0.36
C ALA A 141 -13.17 -2.30 -0.27
N ILE A 142 -11.83 -2.33 -0.23
CA ILE A 142 -11.02 -3.46 -0.70
C ILE A 142 -11.30 -4.71 0.12
N LEU A 143 -11.31 -4.60 1.46
CA LEU A 143 -11.57 -5.73 2.34
C LEU A 143 -12.99 -6.31 2.13
N LYS A 144 -14.00 -5.44 1.96
CA LYS A 144 -15.37 -5.89 1.66
C LYS A 144 -15.49 -6.59 0.31
N ARG A 145 -14.76 -6.11 -0.69
CA ARG A 145 -14.70 -6.75 -1.99
C ARG A 145 -14.06 -8.13 -1.90
N ALA A 146 -12.87 -8.23 -1.29
CA ALA A 146 -12.18 -9.49 -1.09
C ALA A 146 -13.01 -10.48 -0.27
N ALA A 147 -13.76 -9.99 0.72
CA ALA A 147 -14.63 -10.77 1.58
C ALA A 147 -16.10 -10.81 1.12
N CYS A 148 -16.38 -10.68 -0.19
CA CYS A 148 -17.75 -10.57 -0.71
C CYS A 148 -18.65 -11.79 -0.40
N GLU A 149 -18.07 -12.97 -0.13
CA GLU A 149 -18.82 -14.14 0.36
C GLU A 149 -19.35 -13.96 1.80
N TYR A 150 -18.70 -13.12 2.59
CA TYR A 150 -18.99 -12.89 4.01
C TYR A 150 -19.73 -11.58 4.25
N MET A 151 -19.54 -10.58 3.39
CA MET A 151 -20.04 -9.24 3.62
C MET A 151 -20.48 -8.56 2.32
N ALA A 152 -21.65 -7.96 2.35
CA ALA A 152 -22.11 -7.08 1.30
C ALA A 152 -21.33 -5.75 1.36
N PRO A 153 -21.25 -4.97 0.27
CA PRO A 153 -20.34 -3.83 0.29
C PRO A 153 -20.82 -2.63 1.13
N ASP A 154 -22.07 -2.63 1.60
CA ASP A 154 -22.55 -1.69 2.63
C ASP A 154 -22.08 -2.09 4.06
N GLY A 155 -21.44 -3.25 4.20
CA GLY A 155 -21.00 -3.81 5.48
C GLY A 155 -21.97 -4.84 6.07
N SER A 156 -23.12 -5.09 5.45
CA SER A 156 -24.09 -6.09 5.93
C SER A 156 -23.48 -7.48 5.84
N VAL A 157 -23.57 -8.27 6.91
CA VAL A 157 -22.98 -9.60 6.98
C VAL A 157 -23.86 -10.59 6.20
N ILE A 158 -23.26 -11.34 5.28
CA ILE A 158 -23.92 -12.37 4.47
C ILE A 158 -23.74 -13.73 5.14
N LYS A 159 -22.49 -14.08 5.48
CA LYS A 159 -22.11 -15.33 6.14
C LYS A 159 -21.54 -15.03 7.51
N PRO A 160 -21.97 -15.72 8.58
CA PRO A 160 -21.44 -15.46 9.92
C PRO A 160 -19.93 -15.70 10.02
N PHE A 161 -19.26 -14.87 10.82
CA PHE A 161 -17.83 -15.01 11.13
C PHE A 161 -17.52 -14.49 12.53
N HIS A 162 -16.41 -14.92 13.12
CA HIS A 162 -16.02 -14.51 14.47
C HIS A 162 -15.52 -13.07 14.50
N LYS A 163 -15.91 -12.35 15.56
CA LYS A 163 -15.26 -11.10 15.94
C LYS A 163 -13.81 -11.39 16.35
N PRO A 164 -12.91 -10.39 16.35
CA PRO A 164 -11.52 -10.58 16.77
C PRO A 164 -11.35 -11.14 18.19
N ASP A 165 -12.34 -10.94 19.07
CA ASP A 165 -12.33 -11.50 20.43
C ASP A 165 -12.48 -13.04 20.48
N GLY A 166 -12.82 -13.68 19.36
CA GLY A 166 -13.08 -15.12 19.24
C GLY A 166 -14.32 -15.62 19.97
N LYS A 167 -15.02 -14.75 20.69
CA LYS A 167 -16.16 -15.12 21.56
C LYS A 167 -17.49 -14.81 20.90
N ASN A 168 -17.54 -13.70 20.17
CA ASN A 168 -18.76 -13.21 19.55
C ASN A 168 -18.75 -13.44 18.04
N LEU A 169 -19.95 -13.56 17.46
CA LEU A 169 -20.13 -13.68 16.01
C LEU A 169 -20.70 -12.38 15.44
N TYR A 170 -20.23 -12.03 14.25
CA TYR A 170 -21.02 -11.27 13.28
C TYR A 170 -22.02 -12.23 12.63
N THR A 171 -23.31 -11.90 12.68
CA THR A 171 -24.42 -12.66 12.09
C THR A 171 -25.09 -11.83 10.99
N ASN A 172 -25.99 -12.43 10.21
CA ASN A 172 -26.70 -11.76 9.12
C ASN A 172 -27.59 -10.56 9.52
N LYS A 173 -27.77 -10.33 10.83
CA LYS A 173 -28.46 -9.15 11.37
C LYS A 173 -27.50 -8.00 11.71
N ASN A 174 -26.20 -8.23 11.57
CA ASN A 174 -25.17 -7.27 11.92
C ASN A 174 -24.62 -6.57 10.67
N THR A 175 -24.12 -5.37 10.88
CA THR A 175 -23.22 -4.68 9.96
C THR A 175 -21.81 -4.68 10.57
N CYS A 176 -20.80 -4.80 9.73
CA CYS A 176 -19.41 -4.71 10.12
C CYS A 176 -18.73 -3.56 9.40
N SER A 177 -18.41 -2.52 10.15
CA SER A 177 -17.58 -1.37 9.75
C SER A 177 -16.29 -1.27 10.57
N ASN A 178 -16.00 -2.33 11.36
CA ASN A 178 -14.81 -2.41 12.18
C ASN A 178 -13.64 -2.96 11.35
N LEU A 179 -12.65 -2.12 11.07
CA LEU A 179 -11.46 -2.49 10.27
C LEU A 179 -10.65 -3.63 10.89
N TYR A 180 -10.53 -3.70 12.22
CA TYR A 180 -9.84 -4.80 12.88
C TYR A 180 -10.55 -6.14 12.62
N ALA A 181 -11.88 -6.16 12.68
CA ALA A 181 -12.68 -7.33 12.33
C ALA A 181 -12.54 -7.73 10.85
N MET A 182 -12.57 -6.76 9.94
CA MET A 182 -12.42 -7.01 8.50
C MET A 182 -11.02 -7.53 8.14
N LEU A 183 -9.97 -6.94 8.70
CA LEU A 183 -8.60 -7.41 8.52
C LEU A 183 -8.38 -8.81 9.09
N THR A 184 -8.95 -9.08 10.27
CA THR A 184 -8.90 -10.41 10.88
C THR A 184 -9.61 -11.44 10.03
N LEU A 185 -10.83 -11.15 9.56
CA LEU A 185 -11.60 -12.00 8.64
C LEU A 185 -10.80 -12.27 7.36
N HIS A 186 -10.26 -11.22 6.74
CA HIS A 186 -9.47 -11.36 5.53
C HIS A 186 -8.26 -12.26 5.79
N TYR A 187 -7.48 -11.99 6.83
CA TYR A 187 -6.30 -12.79 7.15
C TYR A 187 -6.67 -14.24 7.44
N THR A 188 -7.71 -14.53 8.21
CA THR A 188 -8.01 -15.91 8.62
C THR A 188 -8.64 -16.73 7.49
N HIS A 189 -9.59 -16.16 6.76
CA HIS A 189 -10.48 -16.90 5.86
C HIS A 189 -10.29 -16.59 4.36
N ILE A 190 -9.77 -15.42 3.99
CA ILE A 190 -9.70 -14.99 2.58
C ILE A 190 -8.28 -15.08 2.02
N ALA A 191 -7.27 -14.70 2.81
CA ALA A 191 -5.89 -14.64 2.36
C ALA A 191 -5.33 -16.04 2.04
N SER A 192 -4.69 -16.14 0.87
CA SER A 192 -3.89 -17.30 0.47
C SER A 192 -2.70 -17.51 1.44
N PRO A 193 -2.08 -18.70 1.46
CA PRO A 193 -0.90 -18.95 2.27
C PRO A 193 0.24 -17.95 2.02
N GLU A 194 0.45 -17.54 0.76
CA GLU A 194 1.46 -16.56 0.38
C GLU A 194 1.10 -15.16 0.89
N LEU A 195 -0.14 -14.71 0.67
CA LEU A 195 -0.58 -13.41 1.19
C LEU A 195 -0.54 -13.37 2.72
N LYS A 196 -0.82 -14.48 3.41
CA LYS A 196 -0.67 -14.57 4.87
C LYS A 196 0.77 -14.31 5.31
N LYS A 197 1.75 -14.91 4.64
CA LYS A 197 3.17 -14.70 4.93
C LYS A 197 3.58 -13.24 4.74
N ASP A 198 3.09 -12.61 3.67
CA ASP A 198 3.39 -11.20 3.39
C ASP A 198 2.67 -10.27 4.37
N LEU A 199 1.43 -10.58 4.74
CA LEU A 199 0.70 -9.87 5.79
C LEU A 199 1.38 -10.03 7.15
N ASP A 200 1.97 -11.18 7.47
CA ASP A 200 2.74 -11.35 8.71
C ASP A 200 4.02 -10.51 8.70
N THR A 201 4.67 -10.37 7.55
CA THR A 201 5.81 -9.45 7.38
C THR A 201 5.38 -7.99 7.54
N TYR A 202 4.29 -7.61 6.89
CA TYR A 202 3.68 -6.28 7.02
C TYR A 202 3.29 -5.98 8.48
N LYS A 203 2.66 -6.92 9.18
CA LYS A 203 2.32 -6.84 10.60
C LYS A 203 3.57 -6.65 11.46
N ALA A 204 4.62 -7.41 11.23
CA ALA A 204 5.87 -7.29 11.98
C ALA A 204 6.52 -5.90 11.84
N HIS A 205 6.35 -5.22 10.70
CA HIS A 205 6.80 -3.82 10.55
C HIS A 205 5.97 -2.85 11.40
N ILE A 206 4.66 -3.07 11.48
CA ILE A 206 3.75 -2.28 12.29
C ILE A 206 3.99 -2.48 13.79
N GLU A 207 4.33 -3.70 14.24
CA GLU A 207 4.68 -4.00 15.64
C GLU A 207 5.89 -3.20 16.16
N LEU A 208 6.70 -2.61 15.27
CA LEU A 208 7.81 -1.74 15.65
C LEU A 208 7.34 -0.41 16.25
N LEU A 209 6.11 0.02 15.94
CA LEU A 209 5.53 1.29 16.41
C LEU A 209 4.91 1.17 17.80
N ASP A 210 4.23 0.05 18.08
CA ASP A 210 3.62 -0.26 19.37
C ASP A 210 3.63 -1.79 19.58
N LYS A 211 4.25 -2.23 20.68
CA LYS A 211 4.37 -3.66 21.04
C LYS A 211 3.20 -4.18 21.87
N GLU A 212 2.32 -3.29 22.36
CA GLU A 212 1.24 -3.67 23.27
C GLU A 212 -0.02 -4.10 22.53
N LYS A 213 -0.25 -3.58 21.32
CA LYS A 213 -1.44 -3.86 20.52
C LYS A 213 -1.13 -4.76 19.34
N SER A 214 -2.10 -5.58 18.94
CA SER A 214 -1.95 -6.29 17.66
C SER A 214 -1.93 -5.29 16.50
N PRO A 215 -1.17 -5.53 15.42
CA PRO A 215 -1.07 -4.59 14.30
C PRO A 215 -2.41 -4.19 13.65
N PHE A 216 -3.34 -5.14 13.51
CA PHE A 216 -4.66 -4.84 12.94
C PHE A 216 -5.54 -4.03 13.89
N GLU A 217 -5.41 -4.25 15.19
CA GLU A 217 -6.04 -3.41 16.21
C GLU A 217 -5.46 -2.00 16.18
N MET A 218 -4.13 -1.86 16.02
CA MET A 218 -3.50 -0.56 15.90
C MET A 218 -3.96 0.19 14.64
N ILE A 219 -4.09 -0.47 13.49
CA ILE A 219 -4.69 0.13 12.28
C ILE A 219 -6.10 0.66 12.56
N PHE A 220 -6.92 -0.08 13.32
CA PHE A 220 -8.24 0.38 13.71
C PHE A 220 -8.16 1.65 14.59
N PHE A 221 -7.24 1.71 15.55
CA PHE A 221 -7.05 2.89 16.39
C PHE A 221 -6.50 4.10 15.62
N TRP A 222 -5.59 3.88 14.66
CA TRP A 222 -5.09 4.96 13.79
C TRP A 222 -6.21 5.73 13.10
N ARG A 223 -7.31 5.07 12.74
CA ARG A 223 -8.47 5.78 12.18
C ARG A 223 -9.00 6.85 13.14
N ASN A 224 -9.12 6.54 14.42
CA ASN A 224 -9.61 7.51 15.41
C ASN A 224 -8.53 8.55 15.73
N ASP A 225 -7.28 8.13 15.88
CA ASP A 225 -6.18 9.04 16.24
C ASP A 225 -5.89 10.04 15.12
N THR A 226 -6.01 9.62 13.86
CA THR A 226 -5.88 10.51 12.70
C THR A 226 -7.05 11.50 12.57
N LEU A 227 -8.24 11.16 13.06
CA LEU A 227 -9.35 12.13 13.15
C LEU A 227 -9.11 13.21 14.20
N HIS A 228 -8.21 12.96 15.16
CA HIS A 228 -8.07 13.78 16.37
C HIS A 228 -6.81 14.63 16.48
N GLY A 229 -5.90 14.65 15.50
CA GLY A 229 -4.72 15.51 15.60
C GLY A 229 -3.41 14.80 15.95
N ASN A 230 -3.47 13.54 16.39
CA ASN A 230 -2.52 13.03 17.38
C ASN A 230 -1.31 12.26 16.82
N LEU A 231 -1.28 11.97 15.50
CA LEU A 231 -0.27 11.10 14.89
C LEU A 231 0.32 11.69 13.61
N HIS A 232 1.49 11.16 13.20
CA HIS A 232 2.13 11.46 11.93
C HIS A 232 1.29 10.94 10.74
N TYR A 233 0.41 11.77 10.20
CA TYR A 233 -0.48 11.46 9.07
C TYR A 233 0.19 10.84 7.84
N PRO A 234 1.36 11.34 7.36
CA PRO A 234 1.92 10.86 6.09
C PRO A 234 2.28 9.37 6.14
N THR A 235 2.86 8.90 7.24
CA THR A 235 3.31 7.50 7.34
C THR A 235 2.18 6.52 7.52
N ILE A 236 1.18 6.86 8.34
CA ILE A 236 -0.02 6.04 8.48
C ILE A 236 -0.70 5.90 7.12
N ALA A 237 -0.86 7.02 6.41
CA ALA A 237 -1.51 7.03 5.12
C ALA A 237 -0.76 6.17 4.07
N GLY A 238 0.56 6.35 3.96
CA GLY A 238 1.41 5.56 3.06
C GLY A 238 1.45 4.08 3.43
N THR A 239 1.51 3.75 4.72
CA THR A 239 1.51 2.37 5.23
C THR A 239 0.20 1.67 4.84
N LEU A 240 -0.94 2.32 5.08
CA LEU A 240 -2.26 1.77 4.69
C LEU A 240 -2.45 1.69 3.17
N LEU A 241 -1.92 2.64 2.41
CA LEU A 241 -1.93 2.56 0.94
C LEU A 241 -1.12 1.35 0.46
N ASN A 242 0.04 1.07 1.07
CA ASN A 242 0.81 -0.12 0.76
C ASN A 242 0.07 -1.42 1.12
N LEU A 243 -0.71 -1.44 2.21
CA LEU A 243 -1.58 -2.59 2.52
C LEU A 243 -2.68 -2.80 1.47
N CYS A 244 -3.31 -1.72 1.02
CA CYS A 244 -4.29 -1.75 -0.05
C CYS A 244 -3.67 -2.35 -1.33
N LEU A 245 -2.46 -1.89 -1.68
CA LEU A 245 -1.71 -2.40 -2.83
C LEU A 245 -1.33 -3.86 -2.65
N LEU A 246 -0.83 -4.26 -1.48
CA LEU A 246 -0.46 -5.64 -1.19
C LEU A 246 -1.62 -6.60 -1.44
N ILE A 247 -2.80 -6.30 -0.88
CA ILE A 247 -4.00 -7.13 -1.04
C ILE A 247 -4.40 -7.21 -2.51
N ILE A 248 -4.49 -6.08 -3.20
CA ILE A 248 -4.91 -6.01 -4.61
C ILE A 248 -3.93 -6.74 -5.54
N ILE A 249 -2.62 -6.56 -5.35
CA ILE A 249 -1.63 -7.20 -6.21
C ILE A 249 -1.68 -8.71 -6.05
N HIS A 250 -1.92 -9.21 -4.83
CA HIS A 250 -2.16 -10.65 -4.60
C HIS A 250 -3.44 -11.16 -5.28
N GLU A 251 -4.53 -10.38 -5.33
CA GLU A 251 -5.73 -10.74 -6.13
C GLU A 251 -5.41 -10.88 -7.63
N LEU A 252 -4.34 -10.23 -8.09
CA LEU A 252 -3.88 -10.21 -9.48
C LEU A 252 -2.71 -11.15 -9.75
N LYS A 253 -2.25 -11.94 -8.76
CA LYS A 253 -1.00 -12.71 -8.82
C LYS A 253 -0.83 -13.50 -10.13
N ASP A 254 -1.81 -14.33 -10.47
CA ASP A 254 -1.73 -15.25 -11.61
C ASP A 254 -1.66 -14.53 -12.98
N GLN A 255 -2.11 -13.28 -13.03
CA GLN A 255 -2.15 -12.47 -14.25
C GLN A 255 -1.22 -11.24 -14.19
N TYR A 256 -0.45 -11.08 -13.11
CA TYR A 256 0.32 -9.86 -12.88
C TYR A 256 1.38 -9.65 -13.97
N ASN A 257 2.24 -10.65 -14.19
CA ASN A 257 3.36 -10.54 -15.14
C ASN A 257 2.88 -10.33 -16.58
N GLU A 258 1.86 -11.08 -17.02
CA GLU A 258 1.28 -10.93 -18.37
C GLU A 258 0.68 -9.52 -18.57
N ARG A 259 -0.09 -9.04 -17.58
CA ARG A 259 -0.68 -7.70 -17.62
C ARG A 259 0.39 -6.61 -17.64
N ARG A 260 1.43 -6.75 -16.82
CA ARG A 260 2.57 -5.83 -16.80
C ARG A 260 3.24 -5.77 -18.17
N ASP A 261 3.61 -6.92 -18.74
CA ASP A 261 4.33 -6.96 -20.02
C ASP A 261 3.51 -6.32 -21.14
N THR A 262 2.20 -6.60 -21.17
CA THR A 262 1.26 -5.99 -22.11
C THR A 262 1.20 -4.47 -21.93
N LEU A 263 1.17 -3.99 -20.69
CA LEU A 263 1.13 -2.57 -20.36
C LEU A 263 2.44 -1.86 -20.77
N VAL A 264 3.59 -2.43 -20.42
CA VAL A 264 4.91 -1.88 -20.75
C VAL A 264 5.09 -1.77 -22.27
N GLN A 265 4.88 -2.86 -23.01
CA GLN A 265 5.00 -2.86 -24.48
C GLN A 265 4.12 -1.78 -25.13
N ARG A 266 2.91 -1.61 -24.58
CA ARG A 266 1.97 -0.61 -25.09
C ARG A 266 2.44 0.81 -24.81
N ILE A 267 2.96 1.04 -23.61
CA ILE A 267 3.46 2.34 -23.22
C ILE A 267 4.69 2.69 -24.06
N GLU A 268 5.63 1.76 -24.25
CA GLU A 268 6.76 1.91 -25.18
C GLU A 268 6.29 2.25 -26.61
N TRP A 269 5.25 1.56 -27.10
CA TRP A 269 4.65 1.87 -28.40
C TRP A 269 4.06 3.29 -28.45
N PHE A 270 3.40 3.74 -27.37
CA PHE A 270 2.89 5.10 -27.28
C PHE A 270 4.01 6.13 -27.19
N PHE A 271 5.11 5.86 -26.48
CA PHE A 271 6.29 6.75 -26.40
C PHE A 271 6.91 7.03 -27.76
N CYS A 272 6.91 6.05 -28.66
CA CYS A 272 7.31 6.25 -30.05
C CYS A 272 6.41 7.25 -30.80
N LYS A 273 5.22 7.58 -30.28
CA LYS A 273 4.21 8.44 -30.94
C LYS A 273 3.80 9.69 -30.16
N SER A 274 3.96 9.71 -28.84
CA SER A 274 3.65 10.82 -27.96
C SER A 274 4.44 10.65 -26.66
N PRO A 275 5.17 11.68 -26.21
CA PRO A 275 5.98 11.58 -25.00
C PRO A 275 5.16 11.42 -23.72
N ASP A 276 3.84 11.61 -23.68
CA ASP A 276 3.04 11.57 -22.43
C ASP A 276 2.29 10.24 -22.21
N ALA A 277 2.96 9.09 -22.41
CA ALA A 277 2.29 7.78 -22.41
C ALA A 277 1.97 7.22 -21.00
N PHE A 278 2.74 7.59 -19.98
CA PHE A 278 2.45 7.26 -18.58
C PHE A 278 1.58 8.37 -17.97
N LEU A 279 0.37 8.04 -17.54
CA LEU A 279 -0.53 9.03 -16.91
C LEU A 279 -0.14 9.30 -15.46
N TYR A 280 0.35 8.26 -14.78
CA TYR A 280 0.70 8.31 -13.36
C TYR A 280 2.20 8.19 -13.10
N TYR A 281 2.93 7.46 -13.95
CA TYR A 281 4.36 7.21 -13.78
C TYR A 281 5.20 8.39 -14.29
N PRO A 282 5.98 9.07 -13.44
CA PRO A 282 6.85 10.15 -13.90
C PRO A 282 7.91 9.58 -14.86
N GLN A 283 8.16 10.31 -15.94
CA GLN A 283 9.35 10.09 -16.75
C GLN A 283 10.57 10.44 -15.90
N GLN A 284 11.49 9.48 -15.76
CA GLN A 284 12.78 9.68 -15.12
C GLN A 284 13.75 10.33 -16.10
#